data_AF-A0ABD6BHI7-F1
#
_entry.id   AF-A0ABD6BHI7-F1
#
_cell.length_a   1.000
_cell.length_b   1.000
_cell.length_c   1.000
_cell.angle_alpha   90.00
_cell.angle_beta   90.00
_cell.angle_gamma   90.00
#
_symmetry.space_group_name_H-M   'P 1'
#
loop_
_entity.id
_entity.type
_entity.pdbx_description
1 polymer ?
#
loop_
_entity_poly.entity_id
_entity_poly.type
_entity_poly.pdbx_seq_one_letter_code
_entity_poly.pdbx_strand_id
1 'polypeptide(L)'
;MSEDEANGDDAAAEAEPDEEESVDLEAIDERLTALADDLEELDADLEAAETEDDLDVVEADLDSFRDELESVEVPEPPETDEDEEEDEEPAPEEELQETYDEIESDLSDLESDLEDQRGPYGEDVVGEIDSASGTITSTRWTEEGNAELIEAVEDFLDDLNGLLDSSVTLVDEGDDVSAQLDATLDDATDAVEAAALDADDDAETIAGLLESTDALQSDIDDATEWSDLEVREQLRREGYYDVLDHVKDYPPEWHALKVHEKRGNVDQILLALETFDSDFMEEHCMEALERMGPEEAIDPMLQKANRRDEAAMAILGKIGVDDEEVVDTLLDYVDSNPNLQQPAFRALGEIGTEDAVEPIAQQLVADEADVRSWAARALGLIGDTRAIEPLADVLEDDEADRVRASAAWALRQIGTQDALEVVADYDDDRAYLVQAEAERVDLEPAA
;
A
#
# COMPACT_ATOMS: atom_id res chain seq x y z
N MET A 1 -10.67 -41.98 69.60
CA MET A 1 -9.41 -42.35 68.94
C MET A 1 -9.46 -41.76 67.54
N SER A 2 -8.35 -41.14 67.11
CA SER A 2 -7.97 -40.72 65.73
C SER A 2 -8.88 -39.67 65.05
N GLU A 3 -8.46 -38.41 64.90
CA GLU A 3 -7.56 -37.82 63.85
C GLU A 3 -8.37 -37.39 62.61
N ASP A 4 -8.54 -36.07 62.40
CA ASP A 4 -8.01 -35.23 61.29
C ASP A 4 -9.07 -35.14 60.15
N GLU A 5 -9.40 -34.03 59.47
CA GLU A 5 -8.58 -32.92 58.97
C GLU A 5 -9.38 -31.59 58.84
N ALA A 6 -8.63 -30.50 58.98
CA ALA A 6 -8.70 -29.15 58.38
C ALA A 6 -10.04 -28.52 57.95
N ASN A 7 -10.39 -27.42 58.64
CA ASN A 7 -11.13 -26.30 58.04
C ASN A 7 -10.27 -25.04 58.21
N GLY A 8 -9.63 -24.60 57.12
CA GLY A 8 -9.00 -23.28 57.04
C GLY A 8 -10.02 -22.32 56.44
N ASP A 9 -10.37 -21.28 57.19
CA ASP A 9 -11.16 -20.17 56.67
C ASP A 9 -10.44 -18.88 57.03
N ASP A 10 -10.45 -18.01 56.03
CA ASP A 10 -9.66 -16.82 55.83
C ASP A 10 -10.08 -15.72 56.80
N ALA A 11 -9.10 -15.03 57.39
CA ALA A 11 -9.32 -13.76 58.07
C ALA A 11 -8.53 -12.70 57.31
N ALA A 12 -9.11 -12.25 56.20
CA ALA A 12 -8.66 -11.05 55.50
C ALA A 12 -8.92 -9.83 56.39
N ALA A 13 -7.87 -9.06 56.63
CA ALA A 13 -7.90 -7.79 57.33
C ALA A 13 -8.60 -6.75 56.45
N GLU A 14 -9.64 -6.10 56.97
CA GLU A 14 -10.19 -4.89 56.37
C GLU A 14 -9.18 -3.76 56.54
N ALA A 15 -8.71 -3.24 55.40
CA ALA A 15 -8.06 -1.95 55.31
C ALA A 15 -9.17 -0.88 55.32
N GLU A 16 -9.01 0.12 56.18
CA GLU A 16 -9.85 1.32 56.19
C GLU A 16 -9.67 2.05 54.84
N PRO A 17 -10.75 2.55 54.19
CA PRO A 17 -10.62 3.36 53.00
C PRO A 17 -10.03 4.74 53.34
N ASP A 18 -9.08 5.17 52.51
CA ASP A 18 -8.44 6.48 52.56
C ASP A 18 -9.47 7.62 52.51
N GLU A 19 -9.22 8.68 53.28
CA GLU A 19 -9.99 9.92 53.28
C GLU A 19 -9.87 10.57 51.88
N GLU A 20 -10.97 10.64 51.11
CA GLU A 20 -11.06 11.42 49.88
C GLU A 20 -10.73 12.90 50.21
N GLU A 21 -9.66 13.43 49.62
CA GLU A 21 -9.38 14.87 49.63
C GLU A 21 -10.57 15.56 48.96
N SER A 22 -11.29 16.39 49.71
CA SER A 22 -12.38 17.19 49.15
C SER A 22 -11.82 18.16 48.11
N VAL A 23 -12.20 17.98 46.85
CA VAL A 23 -11.88 18.90 45.76
C VAL A 23 -12.43 20.29 46.10
N ASP A 24 -11.60 21.32 45.97
CA ASP A 24 -11.97 22.70 46.31
C ASP A 24 -12.55 23.40 45.06
N LEU A 25 -13.86 23.24 44.87
CA LEU A 25 -14.58 23.78 43.72
C LEU A 25 -14.50 25.31 43.62
N GLU A 26 -14.48 26.02 44.76
CA GLU A 26 -14.34 27.50 44.79
C GLU A 26 -12.95 27.91 44.29
N ALA A 27 -11.91 27.14 44.57
CA ALA A 27 -10.58 27.39 44.04
C ALA A 27 -10.46 27.07 42.53
N ILE A 28 -11.24 26.13 42.01
CA ILE A 28 -11.31 25.84 40.57
C ILE A 28 -12.07 26.97 39.86
N ASP A 29 -13.21 27.40 40.39
CA ASP A 29 -14.00 28.54 39.89
C ASP A 29 -13.15 29.83 39.82
N GLU A 30 -12.42 30.14 40.89
CA GLU A 30 -11.52 31.30 40.93
C GLU A 30 -10.40 31.21 39.89
N ARG A 31 -9.90 30.00 39.59
CA ARG A 31 -8.88 29.78 38.54
C ARG A 31 -9.46 29.93 37.14
N LEU A 32 -10.61 29.33 36.86
CA LEU A 32 -11.28 29.45 35.56
C LEU A 32 -11.69 30.90 35.29
N THR A 33 -12.18 31.63 36.29
CA THR A 33 -12.49 33.06 36.15
C THR A 33 -11.24 33.87 35.82
N ALA A 34 -10.10 33.56 36.45
CA ALA A 34 -8.84 34.24 36.14
C ALA A 34 -8.36 33.92 34.71
N LEU A 35 -8.47 32.66 34.27
CA LEU A 35 -8.15 32.26 32.90
C LEU A 35 -9.07 32.94 31.87
N ALA A 36 -10.36 33.08 32.16
CA ALA A 36 -11.27 33.83 31.28
C ALA A 36 -10.84 35.31 31.15
N ASP A 37 -10.49 35.97 32.26
CA ASP A 37 -9.97 37.35 32.23
C ASP A 37 -8.63 37.45 31.47
N ASP A 38 -7.73 36.47 31.64
CA ASP A 38 -6.43 36.43 30.94
C ASP A 38 -6.62 36.18 29.43
N LEU A 39 -7.61 35.38 29.03
CA LEU A 39 -7.96 35.16 27.63
C LEU A 39 -8.52 36.43 26.96
N GLU A 40 -9.33 37.22 27.68
CA GLU A 40 -9.75 38.56 27.21
C GLU A 40 -8.55 39.51 27.02
N GLU A 41 -7.48 39.38 27.83
CA GLU A 41 -6.25 40.15 27.66
C GLU A 41 -5.47 39.69 26.41
N LEU A 42 -5.38 38.37 26.18
CA LEU A 42 -4.75 37.81 24.97
C LEU A 42 -5.49 38.22 23.69
N ASP A 43 -6.81 38.26 23.71
CA ASP A 43 -7.62 38.76 22.57
C ASP A 43 -7.27 40.22 22.26
N ALA A 44 -7.18 41.06 23.30
CA ALA A 44 -6.81 42.47 23.14
C ALA A 44 -5.35 42.65 22.67
N ASP A 45 -4.44 41.78 23.10
CA ASP A 45 -3.04 41.79 22.64
C ASP A 45 -2.93 41.32 21.19
N LEU A 46 -3.69 40.30 20.78
CA LEU A 46 -3.83 39.88 19.39
C LEU A 46 -4.39 41.01 18.52
N GLU A 47 -5.48 41.68 18.94
CA GLU A 47 -6.02 42.84 18.22
C GLU A 47 -5.04 44.02 18.10
N ALA A 48 -4.06 44.10 19.01
CA ALA A 48 -3.06 45.16 19.06
C ALA A 48 -1.76 44.82 18.32
N ALA A 49 -1.55 43.56 17.92
CA ALA A 49 -0.38 43.13 17.16
C ALA A 49 -0.36 43.82 15.80
N GLU A 50 0.78 44.44 15.45
CA GLU A 50 0.95 45.15 14.18
C GLU A 50 2.00 44.48 13.27
N THR A 51 2.80 43.55 13.79
CA THR A 51 3.92 42.89 13.11
C THR A 51 4.01 41.40 13.45
N GLU A 52 4.74 40.63 12.63
CA GLU A 52 5.00 39.21 12.91
C GLU A 52 5.74 38.98 14.24
N ASP A 53 6.67 39.88 14.59
CA ASP A 53 7.34 39.86 15.90
C ASP A 53 6.34 40.05 17.07
N ASP A 54 5.24 40.78 16.86
CA ASP A 54 4.17 40.93 17.87
C ASP A 54 3.32 39.65 17.93
N LEU A 55 2.98 39.05 16.79
CA LEU A 55 2.22 37.79 16.71
C LEU A 55 2.99 36.62 17.34
N ASP A 56 4.33 36.56 17.17
CA ASP A 56 5.20 35.57 17.84
C ASP A 56 5.12 35.65 19.38
N VAL A 57 4.91 36.85 19.92
CA VAL A 57 4.73 37.04 21.36
C VAL A 57 3.36 36.52 21.78
N VAL A 58 2.30 36.87 21.02
CA VAL A 58 0.93 36.40 21.30
C VAL A 58 0.84 34.88 21.23
N GLU A 59 1.45 34.24 20.22
CA GLU A 59 1.50 32.78 20.10
C GLU A 59 2.17 32.13 21.31
N ALA A 60 3.32 32.65 21.75
CA ALA A 60 4.01 32.13 22.92
C ALA A 60 3.21 32.28 24.22
N ASP A 61 2.42 33.36 24.33
CA ASP A 61 1.54 33.58 25.47
C ASP A 61 0.28 32.68 25.40
N LEU A 62 -0.28 32.42 24.21
CA LEU A 62 -1.36 31.44 23.99
C LEU A 62 -0.93 30.01 24.31
N ASP A 63 0.27 29.59 23.90
CA ASP A 63 0.83 28.28 24.27
C ASP A 63 0.94 28.13 25.79
N SER A 64 1.42 29.17 26.47
CA SER A 64 1.51 29.18 27.92
C SER A 64 0.13 29.14 28.59
N PHE A 65 -0.87 29.80 27.99
CA PHE A 65 -2.25 29.79 28.46
C PHE A 65 -2.87 28.40 28.33
N ARG A 66 -2.70 27.74 27.18
CA ARG A 66 -3.16 26.37 26.93
C ARG A 66 -2.61 25.39 27.96
N ASP A 67 -1.30 25.45 28.22
CA ASP A 67 -0.64 24.63 29.25
C ASP A 67 -1.24 24.88 30.65
N GLU A 68 -1.64 26.12 30.96
CA GLU A 68 -2.27 26.46 32.23
C GLU A 68 -3.71 25.95 32.31
N LEU A 69 -4.50 26.07 31.23
CA LEU A 69 -5.86 25.54 31.13
C LEU A 69 -5.89 24.01 31.28
N GLU A 70 -5.03 23.29 30.55
CA GLU A 70 -4.92 21.82 30.63
C GLU A 70 -4.51 21.33 32.04
N SER A 71 -3.89 22.20 32.86
CA SER A 71 -3.54 21.89 34.25
C SER A 71 -4.72 21.96 35.23
N VAL A 72 -5.88 22.46 34.79
CA VAL A 72 -7.09 22.56 35.60
C VAL A 72 -7.87 21.24 35.53
N GLU A 73 -7.84 20.46 36.61
CA GLU A 73 -8.63 19.24 36.72
C GLU A 73 -10.05 19.58 37.22
N VAL A 74 -11.02 19.66 36.28
CA VAL A 74 -12.45 19.81 36.62
C VAL A 74 -13.03 18.45 37.02
N PRO A 75 -13.68 18.31 38.19
CA PRO A 75 -14.25 17.04 38.63
C PRO A 75 -15.50 16.68 37.82
N GLU A 76 -15.68 15.38 37.55
CA GLU A 76 -16.89 14.89 36.85
C GLU A 76 -18.16 15.19 37.66
N PRO A 77 -19.23 15.67 37.03
CA PRO A 77 -20.49 15.93 37.71
C PRO A 77 -21.08 14.62 38.26
N PRO A 78 -21.80 14.65 39.40
CA PRO A 78 -22.42 13.47 39.97
C PRO A 78 -23.45 12.88 39.01
N GLU A 79 -23.48 11.55 38.85
CA GLU A 79 -24.50 10.90 38.01
C GLU A 79 -25.90 11.16 38.58
N THR A 80 -26.70 11.93 37.84
CA THR A 80 -28.11 12.17 38.13
C THR A 80 -28.95 11.06 37.50
N ASP A 81 -29.89 10.49 38.27
CA ASP A 81 -30.81 9.48 37.76
C ASP A 81 -31.70 10.12 36.67
N GLU A 82 -31.80 9.50 35.49
CA GLU A 82 -32.58 9.96 34.30
C GLU A 82 -34.09 10.26 34.58
N ASP A 83 -34.58 10.01 35.80
CA ASP A 83 -35.95 10.18 36.27
C ASP A 83 -36.18 11.43 37.18
N GLU A 84 -35.14 12.22 37.52
CA GLU A 84 -35.25 13.48 38.27
C GLU A 84 -35.43 14.70 37.32
N GLU A 85 -36.30 15.65 37.69
CA GLU A 85 -36.96 16.60 36.76
C GLU A 85 -36.03 17.67 36.16
N GLU A 86 -36.34 18.15 34.93
CA GLU A 86 -35.72 19.26 34.17
C GLU A 86 -35.69 20.65 34.90
N ASP A 87 -36.00 20.72 36.20
CA ASP A 87 -36.15 21.95 37.00
C ASP A 87 -35.12 22.06 38.16
N GLU A 88 -34.08 21.21 38.23
CA GLU A 88 -33.00 21.31 39.22
C GLU A 88 -31.87 22.25 38.74
N GLU A 89 -31.33 23.08 39.66
CA GLU A 89 -30.15 23.91 39.36
C GLU A 89 -28.96 22.98 39.03
N PRO A 90 -28.16 23.27 37.97
CA PRO A 90 -27.04 22.42 37.57
C PRO A 90 -26.09 22.19 38.73
N ALA A 91 -25.42 21.04 38.74
CA ALA A 91 -24.43 20.76 39.77
C ALA A 91 -23.29 21.79 39.67
N PRO A 92 -22.67 22.24 40.79
CA PRO A 92 -21.53 23.16 40.71
C PRO A 92 -20.40 22.64 39.83
N GLU A 93 -20.19 21.33 39.78
CA GLU A 93 -19.24 20.67 38.88
C GLU A 93 -19.63 20.79 37.39
N GLU A 94 -20.93 20.79 37.08
CA GLU A 94 -21.46 21.01 35.72
C GLU A 94 -21.26 22.46 35.29
N GLU A 95 -21.51 23.45 36.17
CA GLU A 95 -21.24 24.86 35.89
C GLU A 95 -19.73 25.13 35.63
N LEU A 96 -18.85 24.45 36.36
CA LEU A 96 -17.39 24.53 36.16
C LEU A 96 -16.96 23.90 34.83
N GLN A 97 -17.56 22.76 34.45
CA GLN A 97 -17.28 22.13 33.16
C GLN A 97 -17.76 23.00 32.00
N GLU A 98 -18.96 23.59 32.11
CA GLU A 98 -19.47 24.54 31.10
C GLU A 98 -18.53 25.73 30.93
N THR A 99 -18.00 26.28 32.04
CA THR A 99 -17.04 27.39 32.00
C THR A 99 -15.70 26.98 31.37
N TYR A 100 -15.19 25.79 31.70
CA TYR A 100 -13.98 25.25 31.10
C TYR A 100 -14.15 25.08 29.58
N ASP A 101 -15.27 24.48 29.15
CA ASP A 101 -15.57 24.26 27.73
C ASP A 101 -15.73 25.58 26.96
N GLU A 102 -16.28 26.63 27.59
CA GLU A 102 -16.37 27.97 27.02
C GLU A 102 -14.98 28.57 26.79
N ILE A 103 -14.08 28.51 27.79
CA ILE A 103 -12.69 28.99 27.67
C ILE A 103 -11.93 28.20 26.60
N GLU A 104 -12.09 26.87 26.53
CA GLU A 104 -11.45 26.04 25.50
C GLU A 104 -11.94 26.41 24.10
N SER A 105 -13.24 26.68 23.94
CA SER A 105 -13.81 27.15 22.68
C SER A 105 -13.26 28.51 22.28
N ASP A 106 -13.25 29.47 23.19
CA ASP A 106 -12.75 30.83 22.93
C ASP A 106 -11.25 30.82 22.62
N LEU A 107 -10.45 29.97 23.30
CA LEU A 107 -9.04 29.76 22.99
C LEU A 107 -8.86 29.24 21.57
N SER A 108 -9.65 28.25 21.14
CA SER A 108 -9.60 27.73 19.79
C SER A 108 -9.98 28.78 18.73
N ASP A 109 -10.92 29.67 19.03
CA ASP A 109 -11.29 30.77 18.15
C ASP A 109 -10.12 31.77 18.03
N LEU A 110 -9.44 32.07 19.13
CA LEU A 110 -8.30 32.99 19.18
C LEU A 110 -7.05 32.43 18.47
N GLU A 111 -6.77 31.13 18.65
CA GLU A 111 -5.74 30.40 17.89
C GLU A 111 -6.02 30.50 16.37
N SER A 112 -7.28 30.37 15.95
CA SER A 112 -7.68 30.55 14.55
C SER A 112 -7.53 32.00 14.07
N ASP A 113 -7.88 32.99 14.91
CA ASP A 113 -7.76 34.41 14.56
C ASP A 113 -6.28 34.85 14.47
N LEU A 114 -5.39 34.25 15.26
CA LEU A 114 -3.94 34.41 15.16
C LEU A 114 -3.44 33.91 13.80
N GLU A 115 -3.80 32.68 13.42
CA GLU A 115 -3.45 32.09 12.12
C GLU A 115 -3.96 32.96 10.95
N ASP A 116 -5.18 33.49 11.04
CA ASP A 116 -5.75 34.39 10.03
C ASP A 116 -5.00 35.73 9.91
N GLN A 117 -4.30 36.16 10.96
CA GLN A 117 -3.50 37.39 10.97
C GLN A 117 -2.06 37.20 10.51
N ARG A 118 -1.54 35.97 10.53
CA ARG A 118 -0.19 35.67 10.02
C ARG A 118 -0.10 36.01 8.54
N GLY A 119 0.92 36.79 8.20
CA GLY A 119 1.24 37.13 6.82
C GLY A 119 1.83 35.94 6.06
N PRO A 120 1.75 35.94 4.72
CA PRO A 120 2.44 34.94 3.93
C PRO A 120 3.96 35.14 4.05
N TYR A 121 4.71 34.03 4.09
CA TYR A 121 6.15 34.02 4.19
C TYR A 121 6.81 33.65 2.86
N GLY A 122 8.07 34.07 2.70
CA GLY A 122 8.88 33.63 1.56
C GLY A 122 9.06 32.11 1.50
N GLU A 123 8.99 31.41 2.65
CA GLU A 123 9.04 29.94 2.70
C GLU A 123 7.78 29.27 2.14
N ASP A 124 6.61 29.91 2.23
CA ASP A 124 5.38 29.40 1.62
C ASP A 124 5.51 29.37 0.10
N VAL A 125 6.07 30.44 -0.48
CA VAL A 125 6.35 30.51 -1.92
C VAL A 125 7.30 29.39 -2.35
N VAL A 126 8.35 29.12 -1.56
CA VAL A 126 9.28 28.00 -1.83
C VAL A 126 8.55 26.66 -1.77
N GLY A 127 7.68 26.47 -0.77
CA GLY A 127 6.86 25.26 -0.63
C GLY A 127 5.93 25.02 -1.83
N GLU A 128 5.33 26.08 -2.38
CA GLU A 128 4.49 26.00 -3.58
C GLU A 128 5.32 25.69 -4.84
N ILE A 129 6.50 26.28 -5.00
CA ILE A 129 7.42 25.98 -6.11
C ILE A 129 7.87 24.50 -6.05
N ASP A 130 8.25 24.02 -4.87
CA ASP A 130 8.66 22.62 -4.65
C ASP A 130 7.52 21.65 -4.96
N SER A 131 6.28 22.02 -4.60
CA SER A 131 5.07 21.23 -4.89
C SER A 131 4.80 21.15 -6.39
N ALA A 132 4.92 22.27 -7.11
CA ALA A 132 4.84 22.32 -8.57
C ALA A 132 5.92 21.45 -9.22
N SER A 133 7.18 21.54 -8.75
CA SER A 133 8.27 20.71 -9.27
C SER A 133 8.05 19.22 -9.02
N GLY A 134 7.57 18.86 -7.83
CA GLY A 134 7.20 17.48 -7.49
C GLY A 134 6.14 16.92 -8.43
N THR A 135 5.14 17.73 -8.81
CA THR A 135 4.11 17.34 -9.78
C THR A 135 4.72 17.12 -11.17
N ILE A 136 5.54 18.05 -11.66
CA ILE A 136 6.20 17.94 -12.97
C ILE A 136 7.08 16.69 -13.09
N THR A 137 7.81 16.35 -12.02
CA THR A 137 8.78 15.23 -12.01
C THR A 137 8.16 13.87 -11.74
N SER A 138 7.03 13.82 -11.02
CA SER A 138 6.33 12.55 -10.72
C SER A 138 5.31 12.14 -11.78
N THR A 139 4.87 13.08 -12.62
CA THR A 139 3.88 12.83 -13.68
C THR A 139 4.54 12.48 -15.01
N ARG A 140 3.93 11.53 -15.73
CA ARG A 140 4.34 11.22 -17.10
C ARG A 140 3.56 12.12 -18.07
N TRP A 141 4.25 13.06 -18.69
CA TRP A 141 3.65 14.02 -19.62
C TRP A 141 3.66 13.57 -21.08
N THR A 142 2.75 14.13 -21.87
CA THR A 142 2.77 13.99 -23.33
C THR A 142 3.73 15.00 -23.97
N GLU A 143 4.02 14.85 -25.27
CA GLU A 143 4.76 15.91 -26.02
C GLU A 143 4.01 17.25 -26.01
N GLU A 144 2.68 17.22 -25.99
CA GLU A 144 1.81 18.39 -25.90
C GLU A 144 1.86 18.99 -24.49
N GLY A 145 1.68 18.15 -23.46
CA GLY A 145 1.84 18.52 -22.05
C GLY A 145 3.19 19.12 -21.73
N ASN A 146 4.29 18.55 -22.23
CA ASN A 146 5.62 19.12 -22.07
C ASN A 146 5.74 20.54 -22.65
N ALA A 147 5.06 20.84 -23.76
CA ALA A 147 5.05 22.19 -24.32
C ALA A 147 4.20 23.15 -23.48
N GLU A 148 3.09 22.66 -22.92
CA GLU A 148 2.20 23.40 -22.01
C GLU A 148 2.92 23.74 -20.69
N LEU A 149 3.66 22.79 -20.11
CA LEU A 149 4.47 23.01 -18.90
C LEU A 149 5.58 24.04 -19.11
N ILE A 150 6.24 24.03 -20.28
CA ILE A 150 7.26 25.04 -20.59
C ILE A 150 6.63 26.44 -20.63
N GLU A 151 5.45 26.59 -21.25
CA GLU A 151 4.73 27.87 -21.30
C GLU A 151 4.33 28.33 -19.88
N ALA A 152 3.81 27.42 -19.05
CA ALA A 152 3.44 27.71 -17.67
C ALA A 152 4.63 28.20 -16.82
N VAL A 153 5.79 27.52 -16.91
CA VAL A 153 7.00 27.93 -16.19
C VAL A 153 7.56 29.24 -16.75
N GLU A 154 7.52 29.47 -18.07
CA GLU A 154 7.95 30.75 -18.64
C GLU A 154 7.11 31.93 -18.13
N ASP A 155 5.78 31.77 -18.05
CA ASP A 155 4.87 32.80 -17.54
C ASP A 155 5.12 33.06 -16.03
N PHE A 156 5.30 32.00 -15.23
CA PHE A 156 5.69 32.12 -13.81
C PHE A 156 7.04 32.87 -13.65
N LEU A 157 8.05 32.51 -14.43
CA LEU A 157 9.36 33.17 -14.37
C LEU A 157 9.28 34.65 -14.75
N ASP A 158 8.42 35.03 -15.71
CA ASP A 158 8.22 36.43 -16.07
C ASP A 158 7.66 37.25 -14.89
N ASP A 159 6.71 36.69 -14.15
CA ASP A 159 6.15 37.31 -12.94
C ASP A 159 7.16 37.34 -11.79
N LEU A 160 7.82 36.22 -11.50
CA LEU A 160 8.85 36.12 -10.45
C LEU A 160 10.00 37.10 -10.70
N ASN A 161 10.52 37.16 -11.92
CA ASN A 161 11.58 38.11 -12.29
C ASN A 161 11.09 39.56 -12.18
N GLY A 162 9.81 39.81 -12.47
CA GLY A 162 9.18 41.12 -12.33
C GLY A 162 9.06 41.58 -10.87
N LEU A 163 8.68 40.68 -9.98
CA LEU A 163 8.50 40.93 -8.54
C LEU A 163 9.83 41.06 -7.79
N LEU A 164 10.80 40.18 -8.10
CA LEU A 164 12.08 40.12 -7.40
C LEU A 164 13.22 40.93 -8.06
N ASP A 165 13.00 41.51 -9.25
CA ASP A 165 14.07 42.11 -10.10
C ASP A 165 15.24 41.10 -10.32
N SER A 166 14.88 39.83 -10.47
CA SER A 166 15.80 38.71 -10.71
C SER A 166 15.93 38.42 -12.21
N SER A 167 16.67 37.38 -12.57
CA SER A 167 16.91 37.02 -13.98
C SER A 167 17.02 35.51 -14.18
N VAL A 168 16.13 34.76 -13.56
CA VAL A 168 15.98 33.32 -13.72
C VAL A 168 15.47 33.03 -15.13
N THR A 169 16.00 32.01 -15.78
CA THR A 169 15.64 31.61 -17.14
C THR A 169 15.64 30.10 -17.25
N LEU A 170 14.83 29.55 -18.16
CA LEU A 170 14.82 28.11 -18.46
C LEU A 170 16.24 27.52 -18.62
N VAL A 171 16.47 26.43 -17.91
CA VAL A 171 17.68 25.63 -17.96
C VAL A 171 17.63 24.68 -19.18
N ASP A 172 18.65 24.73 -20.05
CA ASP A 172 18.78 23.83 -21.20
C ASP A 172 19.60 22.58 -20.84
N GLU A 173 18.92 21.56 -20.32
CA GLU A 173 19.46 20.25 -19.93
C GLU A 173 18.99 19.11 -20.84
N GLY A 174 19.18 19.24 -22.15
CA GLY A 174 19.06 18.10 -23.08
C GLY A 174 17.63 17.86 -23.63
N ASP A 175 17.17 16.61 -23.63
CA ASP A 175 15.89 16.21 -24.24
C ASP A 175 14.80 15.87 -23.18
N ASP A 176 15.11 15.93 -21.88
CA ASP A 176 14.19 15.62 -20.78
C ASP A 176 13.58 16.93 -20.23
N VAL A 177 12.32 17.18 -20.56
CA VAL A 177 11.64 18.43 -20.20
C VAL A 177 11.35 18.50 -18.70
N SER A 178 10.94 17.40 -18.06
CA SER A 178 10.65 17.39 -16.63
C SER A 178 11.90 17.75 -15.81
N ALA A 179 13.06 17.18 -16.16
CA ALA A 179 14.32 17.50 -15.50
C ALA A 179 14.77 18.96 -15.73
N GLN A 180 14.50 19.52 -16.91
CA GLN A 180 14.81 20.91 -17.22
C GLN A 180 13.98 21.89 -16.39
N LEU A 181 12.68 21.61 -16.24
CA LEU A 181 11.78 22.46 -15.48
C LEU A 181 12.07 22.34 -13.98
N ASP A 182 12.37 21.15 -13.47
CA ASP A 182 12.83 20.93 -12.09
C ASP A 182 14.06 21.79 -11.76
N ALA A 183 15.12 21.70 -12.57
CA ALA A 183 16.31 22.53 -12.38
C ALA A 183 16.04 24.04 -12.54
N THR A 184 15.03 24.42 -13.32
CA THR A 184 14.64 25.83 -13.47
C THR A 184 13.88 26.34 -12.24
N LEU A 185 13.01 25.51 -11.67
CA LEU A 185 12.27 25.83 -10.46
C LEU A 185 13.20 25.85 -9.23
N ASP A 186 14.22 24.99 -9.18
CA ASP A 186 15.32 25.10 -8.20
C ASP A 186 16.02 26.48 -8.27
N ASP A 187 16.36 26.96 -9.46
CA ASP A 187 16.95 28.30 -9.65
C ASP A 187 15.97 29.42 -9.24
N ALA A 188 14.66 29.19 -9.35
CA ALA A 188 13.62 30.11 -8.90
C ALA A 188 13.50 30.14 -7.37
N THR A 189 13.51 28.97 -6.72
CA THR A 189 13.59 28.83 -5.26
C THR A 189 14.82 29.55 -4.71
N ASP A 190 16.01 29.32 -5.29
CA ASP A 190 17.24 30.01 -4.93
C ASP A 190 17.10 31.55 -5.03
N ALA A 191 16.33 32.04 -6.01
CA ALA A 191 16.08 33.47 -6.18
C ALA A 191 15.13 34.04 -5.10
N VAL A 192 14.08 33.30 -4.72
CA VAL A 192 13.16 33.67 -3.63
C VAL A 192 13.92 33.73 -2.30
N GLU A 193 14.70 32.68 -1.98
CA GLU A 193 15.51 32.66 -0.75
C GLU A 193 16.55 33.79 -0.71
N ALA A 194 17.21 34.06 -1.85
CA ALA A 194 18.20 35.13 -1.94
C ALA A 194 17.61 36.53 -1.81
N ALA A 195 16.31 36.71 -2.08
CA ALA A 195 15.61 37.97 -1.87
C ALA A 195 15.47 38.30 -0.37
N ALA A 196 15.48 37.28 0.50
CA ALA A 196 15.35 37.41 1.95
C ALA A 196 14.14 38.30 2.32
N LEU A 197 12.96 37.91 1.80
CA LEU A 197 11.70 38.63 1.95
C LEU A 197 11.29 38.69 3.42
N ASP A 198 10.96 39.88 3.88
CA ASP A 198 10.42 40.14 5.20
C ASP A 198 8.89 40.07 5.15
N ALA A 199 8.26 39.31 6.05
CA ALA A 199 6.83 39.06 6.01
C ALA A 199 5.99 40.34 6.15
N ASP A 200 6.46 41.32 6.93
CA ASP A 200 5.78 42.60 7.12
C ASP A 200 6.11 43.58 5.98
N ASP A 201 7.40 43.80 5.71
CA ASP A 201 7.86 44.82 4.75
C ASP A 201 7.60 44.41 3.28
N ASP A 202 7.61 43.11 2.97
CA ASP A 202 7.48 42.54 1.63
C ASP A 202 6.15 41.79 1.39
N ALA A 203 5.14 41.94 2.26
CA ALA A 203 3.86 41.24 2.17
C ALA A 203 3.19 41.30 0.77
N GLU A 204 3.23 42.45 0.09
CA GLU A 204 2.65 42.60 -1.26
C GLU A 204 3.44 41.80 -2.32
N THR A 205 4.77 41.70 -2.15
CA THR A 205 5.64 40.90 -3.04
C THR A 205 5.38 39.42 -2.82
N ILE A 206 5.31 38.97 -1.56
CA ILE A 206 5.06 37.57 -1.22
C ILE A 206 3.69 37.14 -1.73
N ALA A 207 2.64 37.94 -1.46
CA ALA A 207 1.30 37.65 -1.96
C ALA A 207 1.23 37.57 -3.51
N GLY A 208 1.98 38.43 -4.22
CA GLY A 208 2.08 38.37 -5.68
C GLY A 208 2.82 37.12 -6.18
N LEU A 209 3.84 36.67 -5.46
CA LEU A 209 4.54 35.41 -5.79
C LEU A 209 3.63 34.21 -5.56
N LEU A 210 2.88 34.17 -4.45
CA LEU A 210 1.91 33.12 -4.18
C LEU A 210 0.78 33.07 -5.23
N GLU A 211 0.26 34.22 -5.66
CA GLU A 211 -0.71 34.27 -6.77
C GLU A 211 -0.10 33.70 -8.07
N SER A 212 1.19 33.92 -8.31
CA SER A 212 1.90 33.39 -9.48
C SER A 212 2.17 31.88 -9.37
N THR A 213 2.52 31.37 -8.18
CA THR A 213 2.66 29.92 -7.94
C THR A 213 1.32 29.19 -8.04
N ASP A 214 0.23 29.80 -7.57
CA ASP A 214 -1.13 29.27 -7.76
C ASP A 214 -1.49 29.17 -9.25
N ALA A 215 -1.13 30.20 -10.04
CA ALA A 215 -1.35 30.19 -11.48
C ALA A 215 -0.52 29.09 -12.16
N LEU A 216 0.76 28.96 -11.78
CA LEU A 216 1.64 27.89 -12.24
C LEU A 216 1.06 26.51 -11.95
N GLN A 217 0.61 26.26 -10.72
CA GLN A 217 0.02 24.98 -10.34
C GLN A 217 -1.26 24.70 -11.14
N SER A 218 -2.12 25.71 -11.34
CA SER A 218 -3.31 25.57 -12.17
C SER A 218 -2.98 25.21 -13.62
N ASP A 219 -1.93 25.81 -14.19
CA ASP A 219 -1.51 25.53 -15.56
C ASP A 219 -0.83 24.15 -15.69
N ILE A 220 -0.13 23.69 -14.64
CA ILE A 220 0.41 22.32 -14.53
C ILE A 220 -0.74 21.31 -14.49
N ASP A 221 -1.76 21.54 -13.66
CA ASP A 221 -2.92 20.65 -13.54
C ASP A 221 -3.74 20.57 -14.85
N ASP A 222 -3.75 21.64 -15.65
CA ASP A 222 -4.41 21.69 -16.96
C ASP A 222 -3.55 21.07 -18.10
N ALA A 223 -2.26 20.82 -17.87
CA ALA A 223 -1.36 20.27 -18.87
C ALA A 223 -1.68 18.80 -19.19
N THR A 224 -1.41 18.40 -20.44
CA THR A 224 -1.85 17.08 -20.93
C THR A 224 -0.96 15.94 -20.42
N GLU A 225 -1.49 15.17 -19.46
CA GLU A 225 -0.84 13.97 -18.94
C GLU A 225 -0.89 12.80 -19.95
N TRP A 226 0.03 11.85 -19.80
CA TRP A 226 -0.03 10.60 -20.54
C TRP A 226 -1.31 9.80 -20.22
N SER A 227 -1.79 9.91 -18.98
CA SER A 227 -2.98 9.23 -18.47
C SER A 227 -4.27 9.72 -19.16
N ASP A 228 -4.30 10.97 -19.63
CA ASP A 228 -5.44 11.58 -20.34
C ASP A 228 -5.68 11.00 -21.73
N LEU A 229 -4.64 10.41 -22.33
CA LEU A 229 -4.73 9.83 -23.66
C LEU A 229 -5.63 8.59 -23.67
N GLU A 230 -6.44 8.42 -24.72
CA GLU A 230 -7.13 7.15 -24.93
C GLU A 230 -6.12 6.00 -25.02
N VAL A 231 -6.43 4.83 -24.44
CA VAL A 231 -5.60 3.61 -24.49
C VAL A 231 -5.05 3.31 -25.89
N ARG A 232 -5.88 3.51 -26.93
CA ARG A 232 -5.46 3.30 -28.33
C ARG A 232 -4.42 4.29 -28.82
N GLU A 233 -4.47 5.51 -28.31
CA GLU A 233 -3.51 6.53 -28.63
C GLU A 233 -2.18 6.26 -27.93
N GLN A 234 -2.20 5.95 -26.62
CA GLN A 234 -1.01 5.53 -25.88
C GLN A 234 -0.28 4.40 -26.61
N LEU A 235 -0.99 3.31 -26.94
CA LEU A 235 -0.42 2.17 -27.67
C LEU A 235 0.10 2.53 -29.07
N ARG A 236 -0.51 3.53 -29.73
CA ARG A 236 -0.01 4.00 -31.03
C ARG A 236 1.29 4.77 -30.88
N ARG A 237 1.39 5.64 -29.88
CA ARG A 237 2.62 6.39 -29.56
C ARG A 237 3.74 5.42 -29.15
N GLU A 238 3.41 4.33 -28.47
CA GLU A 238 4.34 3.24 -28.10
C GLU A 238 4.66 2.24 -29.24
N GLY A 239 4.13 2.48 -30.44
CA GLY A 239 4.43 1.66 -31.62
C GLY A 239 3.80 0.26 -31.61
N TYR A 240 2.83 -0.02 -30.73
CA TYR A 240 2.17 -1.32 -30.62
C TYR A 240 1.51 -1.76 -31.94
N TYR A 241 0.99 -0.81 -32.72
CA TYR A 241 0.35 -1.14 -34.00
C TYR A 241 1.33 -1.21 -35.18
N ASP A 242 2.61 -0.87 -35.00
CA ASP A 242 3.58 -0.80 -36.10
C ASP A 242 3.90 -2.18 -36.71
N VAL A 243 3.54 -3.24 -36.00
CA VAL A 243 3.65 -4.62 -36.50
C VAL A 243 2.59 -4.97 -37.53
N LEU A 244 1.55 -4.16 -37.69
CA LEU A 244 0.39 -4.41 -38.56
C LEU A 244 0.56 -3.80 -39.96
N ASP A 245 0.79 -4.65 -40.96
CA ASP A 245 0.65 -4.23 -42.37
C ASP A 245 -0.84 -4.16 -42.81
N HIS A 246 -1.71 -4.93 -42.15
CA HIS A 246 -3.15 -4.98 -42.36
C HIS A 246 -3.85 -5.60 -41.14
N VAL A 247 -5.12 -5.26 -40.92
CA VAL A 247 -5.93 -5.84 -39.84
C VAL A 247 -6.70 -7.05 -40.37
N LYS A 248 -6.46 -8.23 -39.80
CA LYS A 248 -7.22 -9.46 -40.14
C LYS A 248 -8.26 -9.84 -39.08
N ASP A 249 -7.99 -9.52 -37.82
CA ASP A 249 -8.83 -9.90 -36.69
C ASP A 249 -9.34 -8.65 -35.97
N TYR A 250 -10.49 -8.78 -35.31
CA TYR A 250 -11.07 -7.72 -34.50
C TYR A 250 -11.17 -8.20 -33.04
N PRO A 251 -10.75 -7.38 -32.06
CA PRO A 251 -10.23 -6.02 -32.22
C PRO A 251 -8.78 -6.02 -32.81
N PRO A 252 -8.33 -4.95 -33.52
CA PRO A 252 -6.99 -4.91 -34.14
C PRO A 252 -5.85 -5.13 -33.14
N GLU A 253 -6.06 -4.76 -31.89
CA GLU A 253 -5.23 -4.99 -30.72
C GLU A 253 -4.87 -6.47 -30.58
N TRP A 254 -5.86 -7.36 -30.66
CA TRP A 254 -5.65 -8.80 -30.59
C TRP A 254 -4.88 -9.33 -31.81
N HIS A 255 -5.04 -8.72 -32.99
CA HIS A 255 -4.19 -9.07 -34.12
C HIS A 255 -2.74 -8.67 -33.87
N ALA A 256 -2.49 -7.44 -33.38
CA ALA A 256 -1.16 -6.96 -33.05
C ALA A 256 -0.50 -7.88 -32.02
N LEU A 257 -1.21 -8.21 -30.94
CA LEU A 257 -0.76 -9.13 -29.90
C LEU A 257 -0.21 -10.45 -30.47
N LYS A 258 -0.98 -11.11 -31.35
CA LYS A 258 -0.55 -12.37 -32.00
C LYS A 258 0.68 -12.19 -32.88
N VAL A 259 0.84 -11.03 -33.50
CA VAL A 259 2.03 -10.72 -34.30
C VAL A 259 3.23 -10.46 -33.40
N HIS A 260 3.05 -9.75 -32.28
CA HIS A 260 4.08 -9.54 -31.25
C HIS A 260 4.54 -10.86 -30.63
N GLU A 261 3.61 -11.72 -30.21
CA GLU A 261 3.89 -13.06 -29.69
C GLU A 261 4.75 -13.86 -30.67
N LYS A 262 4.35 -13.90 -31.95
CA LYS A 262 5.10 -14.61 -32.99
C LYS A 262 6.50 -14.02 -33.24
N ARG A 263 6.68 -12.72 -33.02
CA ARG A 263 7.96 -12.03 -33.17
C ARG A 263 8.83 -12.10 -31.91
N GLY A 264 8.27 -12.53 -30.78
CA GLY A 264 8.96 -12.54 -29.48
C GLY A 264 9.07 -11.16 -28.84
N ASN A 265 8.18 -10.23 -29.17
CA ASN A 265 8.21 -8.86 -28.63
C ASN A 265 7.50 -8.84 -27.26
N VAL A 266 8.16 -9.37 -26.23
CA VAL A 266 7.59 -9.51 -24.87
C VAL A 266 7.17 -8.17 -24.28
N ASP A 267 8.03 -7.14 -24.38
CA ASP A 267 7.75 -5.80 -23.85
C ASP A 267 6.42 -5.22 -24.35
N GLN A 268 6.07 -5.49 -25.60
CA GLN A 268 4.82 -5.01 -26.20
C GLN A 268 3.60 -5.81 -25.73
N ILE A 269 3.78 -7.07 -25.34
CA ILE A 269 2.73 -7.88 -24.71
C ILE A 269 2.51 -7.40 -23.28
N LEU A 270 3.58 -7.09 -22.54
CA LEU A 270 3.50 -6.54 -21.19
C LEU A 270 2.89 -5.14 -21.19
N LEU A 271 3.30 -4.27 -22.12
CA LEU A 271 2.66 -2.98 -22.36
C LEU A 271 1.16 -3.16 -22.60
N ALA A 272 0.77 -4.07 -23.50
CA ALA A 272 -0.65 -4.36 -23.73
C ALA A 272 -1.37 -4.84 -22.46
N LEU A 273 -0.75 -5.71 -21.67
CA LEU A 273 -1.32 -6.21 -20.42
C LEU A 273 -1.53 -5.09 -19.39
N GLU A 274 -0.63 -4.11 -19.34
CA GLU A 274 -0.70 -2.97 -18.44
C GLU A 274 -1.70 -1.91 -18.92
N THR A 275 -1.72 -1.62 -20.22
CA THR A 275 -2.53 -0.52 -20.78
C THR A 275 -4.00 -0.91 -21.05
N PHE A 276 -4.29 -2.18 -21.35
CA PHE A 276 -5.67 -2.58 -21.69
C PHE A 276 -6.55 -2.81 -20.47
N ASP A 277 -7.58 -1.97 -20.31
CA ASP A 277 -8.70 -2.19 -19.39
C ASP A 277 -9.79 -3.09 -20.03
N SER A 278 -9.41 -4.30 -20.44
CA SER A 278 -10.36 -5.25 -21.03
C SER A 278 -10.00 -6.68 -20.68
N ASP A 279 -10.92 -7.35 -19.97
CA ASP A 279 -10.81 -8.79 -19.62
C ASP A 279 -10.41 -9.66 -20.83
N PHE A 280 -10.95 -9.36 -22.01
CA PHE A 280 -10.66 -10.08 -23.24
C PHE A 280 -9.20 -9.91 -23.69
N MET A 281 -8.67 -8.69 -23.60
CA MET A 281 -7.28 -8.42 -23.98
C MET A 281 -6.32 -8.93 -22.90
N GLU A 282 -6.66 -8.77 -21.63
CA GLU A 282 -5.91 -9.30 -20.49
C GLU A 282 -5.76 -10.82 -20.61
N GLU A 283 -6.86 -11.56 -20.78
CA GLU A 283 -6.85 -13.02 -20.95
C GLU A 283 -5.90 -13.44 -22.08
N HIS A 284 -5.98 -12.78 -23.25
CA HIS A 284 -5.12 -13.13 -24.37
C HIS A 284 -3.65 -12.74 -24.18
N CYS A 285 -3.36 -11.66 -23.46
CA CYS A 285 -1.99 -11.30 -23.09
C CYS A 285 -1.41 -12.36 -22.14
N MET A 286 -2.16 -12.74 -21.11
CA MET A 286 -1.79 -13.78 -20.15
C MET A 286 -1.55 -15.13 -20.84
N GLU A 287 -2.46 -15.57 -21.73
CA GLU A 287 -2.27 -16.79 -22.50
C GLU A 287 -1.02 -16.74 -23.40
N ALA A 288 -0.71 -15.57 -23.97
CA ALA A 288 0.48 -15.40 -24.79
C ALA A 288 1.75 -15.51 -23.94
N LEU A 289 1.78 -14.86 -22.76
CA LEU A 289 2.87 -14.97 -21.80
C LEU A 289 3.04 -16.41 -21.29
N GLU A 290 1.95 -17.13 -21.00
CA GLU A 290 2.01 -18.55 -20.60
C GLU A 290 2.64 -19.41 -21.70
N ARG A 291 2.23 -19.20 -22.96
CA ARG A 291 2.78 -19.94 -24.10
C ARG A 291 4.26 -19.63 -24.36
N MET A 292 4.68 -18.40 -24.09
CA MET A 292 6.03 -17.94 -24.32
C MET A 292 6.99 -18.29 -23.17
N GLY A 293 6.54 -18.21 -21.92
CA GLY A 293 7.35 -18.32 -20.71
C GLY A 293 8.53 -17.34 -20.64
N PRO A 294 8.34 -16.02 -20.85
CA PRO A 294 9.44 -15.06 -20.81
C PRO A 294 9.83 -14.68 -19.36
N GLU A 295 11.12 -14.55 -19.08
CA GLU A 295 11.62 -14.13 -17.75
C GLU A 295 11.20 -12.68 -17.43
N GLU A 296 11.03 -11.84 -18.45
CA GLU A 296 10.57 -10.45 -18.31
C GLU A 296 9.15 -10.33 -17.71
N ALA A 297 8.38 -11.43 -17.68
CA ALA A 297 7.06 -11.45 -17.07
C ALA A 297 7.07 -11.83 -15.58
N ILE A 298 8.21 -12.16 -14.97
CA ILE A 298 8.26 -12.59 -13.57
C ILE A 298 7.66 -11.54 -12.63
N ASP A 299 8.17 -10.31 -12.61
CA ASP A 299 7.69 -9.29 -11.67
C ASP A 299 6.21 -8.93 -11.89
N PRO A 300 5.73 -8.70 -13.13
CA PRO A 300 4.30 -8.49 -13.38
C PRO A 300 3.43 -9.67 -12.91
N MET A 301 3.87 -10.90 -13.12
CA MET A 301 3.13 -12.09 -12.69
C MET A 301 3.19 -12.27 -11.17
N LEU A 302 4.30 -11.94 -10.53
CA LEU A 302 4.44 -11.99 -9.09
C LEU A 302 3.49 -11.00 -8.40
N GLN A 303 3.39 -9.77 -8.92
CA GLN A 303 2.42 -8.79 -8.43
C GLN A 303 0.96 -9.26 -8.59
N LYS A 304 0.63 -9.91 -9.73
CA LYS A 304 -0.71 -10.48 -9.94
C LYS A 304 -0.96 -11.70 -9.04
N ALA A 305 0.02 -12.58 -8.88
CA ALA A 305 -0.07 -13.75 -8.02
C ALA A 305 -0.32 -13.36 -6.55
N ASN A 306 0.35 -12.32 -6.05
CA ASN A 306 0.10 -11.74 -4.72
C ASN A 306 -1.36 -11.26 -4.53
N ARG A 307 -2.02 -10.86 -5.63
CA ARG A 307 -3.46 -10.52 -5.66
C ARG A 307 -4.36 -11.73 -5.94
N ARG A 308 -3.84 -12.95 -5.77
CA ARG A 308 -4.54 -14.24 -5.92
C ARG A 308 -4.94 -14.58 -7.37
N ASP A 309 -4.17 -14.11 -8.35
CA ASP A 309 -4.40 -14.44 -9.75
C ASP A 309 -3.88 -15.84 -10.10
N GLU A 310 -4.79 -16.76 -10.43
CA GLU A 310 -4.47 -18.15 -10.75
C GLU A 310 -3.70 -18.31 -12.07
N ALA A 311 -3.96 -17.43 -13.06
CA ALA A 311 -3.28 -17.47 -14.35
C ALA A 311 -1.83 -17.01 -14.21
N ALA A 312 -1.59 -16.00 -13.38
CA ALA A 312 -0.24 -15.54 -13.06
C ALA A 312 0.60 -16.64 -12.39
N MET A 313 0.03 -17.39 -11.43
CA MET A 313 0.70 -18.54 -10.83
C MET A 313 1.07 -19.60 -11.87
N ALA A 314 0.16 -19.91 -12.80
CA ALA A 314 0.43 -20.86 -13.87
C ALA A 314 1.55 -20.37 -14.81
N ILE A 315 1.59 -19.07 -15.12
CA ILE A 315 2.65 -18.46 -15.94
C ILE A 315 4.00 -18.54 -15.21
N LEU A 316 4.07 -18.20 -13.93
CA LEU A 316 5.30 -18.34 -13.11
C LEU A 316 5.81 -19.78 -13.11
N GLY A 317 4.91 -20.75 -12.90
CA GLY A 317 5.20 -22.17 -13.04
C GLY A 317 5.80 -22.54 -14.38
N LYS A 318 5.23 -21.97 -15.46
CA LYS A 318 5.63 -22.25 -16.82
C LYS A 318 6.95 -21.61 -17.23
N ILE A 319 7.24 -20.42 -16.70
CA ILE A 319 8.55 -19.74 -16.80
C ILE A 319 9.60 -20.63 -16.12
N GLY A 320 9.27 -21.20 -14.97
CA GLY A 320 10.09 -22.22 -14.30
C GLY A 320 11.39 -21.68 -13.71
N VAL A 321 11.37 -20.41 -13.25
CA VAL A 321 12.51 -19.79 -12.59
C VAL A 321 12.48 -20.12 -11.09
N ASP A 322 13.61 -20.61 -10.60
CA ASP A 322 13.87 -20.90 -9.19
C ASP A 322 14.33 -19.62 -8.47
N ASP A 323 13.39 -18.68 -8.33
CA ASP A 323 13.56 -17.41 -7.61
C ASP A 323 12.89 -17.50 -6.23
N GLU A 324 13.59 -17.07 -5.18
CA GLU A 324 13.16 -17.18 -3.78
C GLU A 324 11.81 -16.49 -3.55
N GLU A 325 11.61 -15.30 -4.11
CA GLU A 325 10.37 -14.53 -3.92
C GLU A 325 9.18 -15.18 -4.63
N VAL A 326 9.41 -15.73 -5.84
CA VAL A 326 8.41 -16.51 -6.57
C VAL A 326 8.01 -17.77 -5.79
N VAL A 327 8.99 -18.52 -5.30
CA VAL A 327 8.76 -19.77 -4.58
C VAL A 327 8.01 -19.49 -3.27
N ASP A 328 8.45 -18.51 -2.48
CA ASP A 328 7.81 -18.13 -1.22
C ASP A 328 6.36 -17.67 -1.45
N THR A 329 6.13 -16.81 -2.45
CA THR A 329 4.77 -16.35 -2.80
C THR A 329 3.84 -17.51 -3.17
N LEU A 330 4.33 -18.51 -3.92
CA LEU A 330 3.54 -19.69 -4.27
C LEU A 330 3.32 -20.62 -3.05
N LEU A 331 4.30 -20.73 -2.16
CA LEU A 331 4.21 -21.52 -0.93
C LEU A 331 3.16 -20.96 0.03
N ASP A 332 2.97 -19.63 0.09
CA ASP A 332 1.91 -19.01 0.89
C ASP A 332 0.49 -19.51 0.52
N TYR A 333 0.31 -19.97 -0.71
CA TYR A 333 -0.97 -20.52 -1.18
C TYR A 333 -1.12 -22.02 -0.95
N VAL A 334 -0.07 -22.74 -0.54
CA VAL A 334 -0.09 -24.20 -0.36
C VAL A 334 -0.98 -24.65 0.79
N ASP A 335 -1.13 -23.83 1.85
CA ASP A 335 -2.03 -24.10 2.98
C ASP A 335 -3.28 -23.17 2.98
N SER A 336 -3.65 -22.67 1.80
CA SER A 336 -4.70 -21.67 1.64
C SER A 336 -6.06 -22.26 1.18
N ASN A 337 -6.90 -21.45 0.55
CA ASN A 337 -8.17 -21.92 -0.01
C ASN A 337 -7.93 -22.93 -1.15
N PRO A 338 -8.71 -24.03 -1.24
CA PRO A 338 -8.56 -25.06 -2.28
C PRO A 338 -8.49 -24.56 -3.73
N ASN A 339 -9.13 -23.44 -4.07
CA ASN A 339 -9.07 -22.88 -5.42
C ASN A 339 -7.68 -22.37 -5.78
N LEU A 340 -6.94 -21.80 -4.81
CA LEU A 340 -5.60 -21.24 -5.02
C LEU A 340 -4.49 -22.28 -4.80
N GLN A 341 -4.78 -23.32 -4.00
CA GLN A 341 -3.86 -24.43 -3.77
C GLN A 341 -3.53 -25.18 -5.06
N GLN A 342 -4.51 -25.47 -5.91
CA GLN A 342 -4.27 -26.25 -7.12
C GLN A 342 -3.31 -25.54 -8.10
N PRO A 343 -3.51 -24.27 -8.48
CA PRO A 343 -2.54 -23.51 -9.28
C PRO A 343 -1.17 -23.43 -8.61
N ALA A 344 -1.09 -23.18 -7.31
CA ALA A 344 0.18 -23.09 -6.58
C ALA A 344 0.98 -24.40 -6.60
N PHE A 345 0.35 -25.53 -6.25
CA PHE A 345 0.97 -26.85 -6.34
C PHE A 345 1.47 -27.15 -7.74
N ARG A 346 0.66 -26.83 -8.76
CA ARG A 346 1.04 -27.06 -10.14
C ARG A 346 2.25 -26.20 -10.52
N ALA A 347 2.25 -24.92 -10.15
CA ALA A 347 3.32 -23.99 -10.45
C ALA A 347 4.64 -24.40 -9.78
N LEU A 348 4.62 -24.68 -8.48
CA LEU A 348 5.79 -25.19 -7.74
C LEU A 348 6.32 -26.50 -8.32
N GLY A 349 5.41 -27.39 -8.75
CA GLY A 349 5.78 -28.61 -9.45
C GLY A 349 6.46 -28.36 -10.79
N GLU A 350 5.96 -27.40 -11.58
CA GLU A 350 6.55 -27.04 -12.89
C GLU A 350 7.89 -26.28 -12.74
N ILE A 351 8.07 -25.48 -11.69
CA ILE A 351 9.36 -24.87 -11.32
C ILE A 351 10.37 -25.96 -10.94
N GLY A 352 9.94 -26.95 -10.16
CA GLY A 352 10.78 -28.09 -9.78
C GLY A 352 11.81 -27.75 -8.71
N THR A 353 11.55 -26.72 -7.89
CA THR A 353 12.46 -26.33 -6.80
C THR A 353 12.47 -27.36 -5.67
N GLU A 354 13.67 -27.63 -5.16
CA GLU A 354 13.88 -28.56 -4.04
C GLU A 354 13.35 -28.01 -2.71
N ASP A 355 13.23 -26.69 -2.59
CA ASP A 355 12.79 -26.02 -1.35
C ASP A 355 11.28 -26.22 -1.09
N ALA A 356 10.50 -26.47 -2.14
CA ALA A 356 9.06 -26.72 -2.05
C ALA A 356 8.72 -28.16 -1.61
N VAL A 357 9.68 -29.08 -1.59
CA VAL A 357 9.43 -30.51 -1.32
C VAL A 357 8.84 -30.74 0.06
N GLU A 358 9.43 -30.17 1.11
CA GLU A 358 8.98 -30.38 2.48
C GLU A 358 7.62 -29.71 2.77
N PRO A 359 7.38 -28.44 2.38
CA PRO A 359 6.05 -27.84 2.50
C PRO A 359 4.96 -28.60 1.76
N ILE A 360 5.22 -29.07 0.54
CA ILE A 360 4.25 -29.83 -0.24
C ILE A 360 4.04 -31.24 0.37
N ALA A 361 5.08 -31.89 0.88
CA ALA A 361 4.95 -33.19 1.53
C ALA A 361 4.03 -33.15 2.76
N GLN A 362 4.01 -32.05 3.51
CA GLN A 362 3.08 -31.87 4.64
C GLN A 362 1.61 -31.87 4.22
N GLN A 363 1.31 -31.53 2.96
CA GLN A 363 -0.05 -31.50 2.41
C GLN A 363 -0.53 -32.87 1.92
N LEU A 364 0.33 -33.91 1.95
CA LEU A 364 -0.07 -35.29 1.68
C LEU A 364 -1.00 -35.89 2.74
N VAL A 365 -1.16 -35.23 3.89
CA VAL A 365 -2.06 -35.66 4.98
C VAL A 365 -3.22 -34.70 5.21
N ALA A 366 -3.48 -33.77 4.27
CA ALA A 366 -4.62 -32.85 4.33
C ALA A 366 -5.96 -33.59 4.40
N ASP A 367 -6.98 -32.96 5.01
CA ASP A 367 -8.31 -33.55 5.16
C ASP A 367 -8.97 -33.79 3.78
N GLU A 368 -8.79 -32.86 2.86
CA GLU A 368 -9.35 -32.91 1.51
C GLU A 368 -8.53 -33.82 0.58
N ALA A 369 -9.17 -34.86 0.06
CA ALA A 369 -8.55 -35.77 -0.89
C ALA A 369 -8.14 -35.12 -2.24
N ASP A 370 -8.63 -33.90 -2.56
CA ASP A 370 -8.16 -33.15 -3.74
C ASP A 370 -6.78 -32.54 -3.48
N VAL A 371 -6.59 -31.94 -2.30
CA VAL A 371 -5.32 -31.34 -1.84
C VAL A 371 -4.22 -32.39 -1.78
N ARG A 372 -4.47 -33.54 -1.13
CA ARG A 372 -3.52 -34.66 -1.10
C ARG A 372 -3.12 -35.13 -2.49
N SER A 373 -4.09 -35.18 -3.42
CA SER A 373 -3.83 -35.56 -4.81
C SER A 373 -3.00 -34.52 -5.57
N TRP A 374 -3.21 -33.22 -5.34
CA TRP A 374 -2.41 -32.16 -5.97
C TRP A 374 -0.98 -32.14 -5.42
N ALA A 375 -0.82 -32.26 -4.10
CA ALA A 375 0.47 -32.35 -3.44
C ALA A 375 1.30 -33.53 -3.98
N ALA A 376 0.69 -34.72 -4.08
CA ALA A 376 1.36 -35.90 -4.64
C ALA A 376 1.84 -35.66 -6.09
N ARG A 377 1.01 -35.02 -6.92
CA ARG A 377 1.38 -34.71 -8.31
C ARG A 377 2.48 -33.67 -8.39
N ALA A 378 2.46 -32.64 -7.55
CA ALA A 378 3.50 -31.62 -7.50
C ALA A 378 4.86 -32.22 -7.13
N LEU A 379 4.93 -33.07 -6.10
CA LEU A 379 6.16 -33.79 -5.73
C LEU A 379 6.68 -34.68 -6.87
N GLY A 380 5.77 -35.32 -7.61
CA GLY A 380 6.14 -36.09 -8.80
C GLY A 380 6.71 -35.25 -9.93
N LEU A 381 6.26 -34.00 -10.09
CA LEU A 381 6.83 -33.06 -11.06
C LEU A 381 8.20 -32.53 -10.63
N ILE A 382 8.38 -32.23 -9.34
CA ILE A 382 9.67 -31.82 -8.76
C ILE A 382 10.71 -32.93 -8.95
N GLY A 383 10.31 -34.18 -8.70
CA GLY A 383 11.19 -35.34 -8.92
C GLY A 383 12.22 -35.58 -7.82
N ASP A 384 12.12 -34.90 -6.67
CA ASP A 384 13.05 -35.06 -5.56
C ASP A 384 12.85 -36.40 -4.83
N THR A 385 13.95 -37.11 -4.62
CA THR A 385 13.97 -38.41 -3.94
C THR A 385 13.49 -38.38 -2.48
N ARG A 386 13.52 -37.23 -1.80
CA ARG A 386 13.00 -37.05 -0.43
C ARG A 386 11.49 -37.28 -0.36
N ALA A 387 10.78 -37.20 -1.49
CA ALA A 387 9.35 -37.46 -1.56
C ALA A 387 8.99 -38.96 -1.68
N ILE A 388 9.96 -39.86 -1.88
CA ILE A 388 9.68 -41.28 -2.13
C ILE A 388 8.96 -41.92 -0.96
N GLU A 389 9.49 -41.83 0.27
CA GLU A 389 8.85 -42.44 1.44
C GLU A 389 7.46 -41.85 1.74
N PRO A 390 7.27 -40.50 1.80
CA PRO A 390 5.93 -39.93 1.97
C PRO A 390 4.92 -40.37 0.91
N LEU A 391 5.33 -40.47 -0.36
CA LEU A 391 4.45 -40.92 -1.44
C LEU A 391 4.15 -42.42 -1.34
N ALA A 392 5.09 -43.24 -0.87
CA ALA A 392 4.88 -44.66 -0.63
C ALA A 392 3.81 -44.88 0.45
N ASP A 393 3.87 -44.12 1.55
CA ASP A 393 2.87 -44.17 2.63
C ASP A 393 1.47 -43.82 2.09
N VAL A 394 1.36 -42.78 1.26
CA VAL A 394 0.08 -42.39 0.61
C VAL A 394 -0.43 -43.49 -0.33
N LEU A 395 0.46 -44.14 -1.08
CA LEU A 395 0.08 -45.24 -1.97
C LEU A 395 -0.43 -46.47 -1.19
N GLU A 396 0.12 -46.74 -0.02
CA GLU A 396 -0.31 -47.85 0.83
C GLU A 396 -1.64 -47.57 1.54
N ASP A 397 -1.74 -46.43 2.22
CA ASP A 397 -2.73 -46.23 3.29
C ASP A 397 -3.87 -45.25 2.96
N ASP A 398 -3.81 -44.47 1.88
CA ASP A 398 -4.86 -43.48 1.60
C ASP A 398 -6.21 -44.14 1.28
N GLU A 399 -7.29 -43.58 1.83
CA GLU A 399 -8.65 -44.10 1.63
C GLU A 399 -9.20 -43.86 0.21
N ALA A 400 -8.70 -42.82 -0.47
CA ALA A 400 -9.18 -42.40 -1.78
C ALA A 400 -8.28 -42.96 -2.88
N ASP A 401 -8.83 -43.89 -3.68
CA ASP A 401 -8.12 -44.53 -4.80
C ASP A 401 -7.52 -43.54 -5.80
N ARG A 402 -8.09 -42.33 -5.94
CA ARG A 402 -7.55 -41.26 -6.79
C ARG A 402 -6.22 -40.70 -6.25
N VAL A 403 -6.08 -40.58 -4.93
CA VAL A 403 -4.89 -40.03 -4.28
C VAL A 403 -3.76 -41.06 -4.36
N ARG A 404 -4.08 -42.33 -4.08
CA ARG A 404 -3.18 -43.46 -4.28
C ARG A 404 -2.65 -43.51 -5.72
N ALA A 405 -3.52 -43.31 -6.71
CA ALA A 405 -3.10 -43.27 -8.12
C ALA A 405 -2.18 -42.08 -8.44
N SER A 406 -2.44 -40.91 -7.85
CA SER A 406 -1.54 -39.75 -7.95
C SER A 406 -0.16 -40.03 -7.33
N ALA A 407 -0.09 -40.72 -6.19
CA ALA A 407 1.17 -41.11 -5.56
C ALA A 407 1.94 -42.15 -6.39
N ALA A 408 1.26 -43.18 -6.92
CA ALA A 408 1.85 -44.14 -7.86
C ALA A 408 2.40 -43.45 -9.12
N TRP A 409 1.64 -42.49 -9.67
CA TRP A 409 2.10 -41.70 -10.81
C TRP A 409 3.35 -40.89 -10.46
N ALA A 410 3.36 -40.24 -9.30
CA ALA A 410 4.45 -39.38 -8.84
C ALA A 410 5.75 -40.16 -8.62
N LEU A 411 5.68 -41.30 -7.91
CA LEU A 411 6.81 -42.21 -7.74
C LEU A 411 7.38 -42.69 -9.09
N ARG A 412 6.52 -42.97 -10.07
CA ARG A 412 6.96 -43.30 -11.43
C ARG A 412 7.63 -42.11 -12.14
N GLN A 413 7.19 -40.87 -11.92
CA GLN A 413 7.85 -39.69 -12.49
C GLN A 413 9.22 -39.44 -11.87
N ILE A 414 9.36 -39.61 -10.55
CA ILE A 414 10.66 -39.57 -9.86
C ILE A 414 11.62 -40.58 -10.50
N GLY A 415 11.12 -41.78 -10.82
CA GLY A 415 11.76 -42.70 -11.76
C GLY A 415 13.08 -43.31 -11.28
N THR A 416 13.43 -43.14 -10.00
CA THR A 416 14.54 -43.86 -9.39
C THR A 416 14.18 -45.33 -9.21
N GLN A 417 15.19 -46.20 -9.13
CA GLN A 417 14.98 -47.65 -8.91
C GLN A 417 14.10 -47.90 -7.68
N ASP A 418 14.41 -47.24 -6.56
CA ASP A 418 13.67 -47.40 -5.30
C ASP A 418 12.20 -46.99 -5.45
N ALA A 419 11.92 -45.87 -6.13
CA ALA A 419 10.55 -45.42 -6.38
C ALA A 419 9.78 -46.37 -7.31
N LEU A 420 10.43 -46.91 -8.34
CA LEU A 420 9.82 -47.86 -9.27
C LEU A 420 9.56 -49.21 -8.62
N GLU A 421 10.43 -49.68 -7.72
CA GLU A 421 10.22 -50.90 -6.94
C GLU A 421 8.97 -50.78 -6.05
N VAL A 422 8.78 -49.64 -5.38
CA VAL A 422 7.57 -49.39 -4.57
C VAL A 422 6.30 -49.53 -5.40
N VAL A 423 6.23 -48.92 -6.59
CA VAL A 423 5.01 -48.94 -7.41
C VAL A 423 4.78 -50.31 -8.06
N ALA A 424 5.84 -51.05 -8.42
CA ALA A 424 5.74 -52.36 -9.07
C ALA A 424 5.01 -53.41 -8.23
N ASP A 425 5.06 -53.30 -6.89
CA ASP A 425 4.36 -54.20 -5.96
C ASP A 425 2.82 -54.04 -5.99
N TYR A 426 2.28 -53.06 -6.73
CA TYR A 426 0.85 -52.77 -6.85
C TYR A 426 0.25 -53.16 -8.21
N ASP A 427 0.88 -54.08 -8.96
CA ASP A 427 0.38 -54.57 -10.26
C ASP A 427 -0.93 -55.39 -10.20
N ASP A 428 -1.35 -55.76 -8.99
CA ASP A 428 -2.61 -56.44 -8.69
C ASP A 428 -3.56 -55.60 -7.79
N ASP A 429 -3.32 -54.29 -7.70
CA ASP A 429 -4.08 -53.40 -6.82
C ASP A 429 -5.59 -53.39 -7.13
N ARG A 430 -6.40 -53.23 -6.07
CA ARG A 430 -7.86 -53.17 -6.16
C ARG A 430 -8.37 -52.00 -7.01
N ALA A 431 -7.63 -50.90 -7.04
CA ALA A 431 -7.96 -49.70 -7.77
C ALA A 431 -7.33 -49.74 -9.17
N TYR A 432 -8.17 -49.75 -10.19
CA TYR A 432 -7.72 -49.85 -11.59
C TYR A 432 -6.68 -48.78 -11.97
N LEU A 433 -6.80 -47.56 -11.44
CA LEU A 433 -5.87 -46.48 -11.76
C LEU A 433 -4.48 -46.72 -11.15
N VAL A 434 -4.41 -47.22 -9.92
CA VAL A 434 -3.14 -47.58 -9.26
C VAL A 434 -2.47 -48.72 -10.02
N GLN A 435 -3.22 -49.79 -10.29
CA GLN A 435 -2.76 -50.92 -11.09
C GLN A 435 -2.21 -50.47 -12.45
N ALA A 436 -2.92 -49.58 -13.15
CA ALA A 436 -2.49 -49.09 -14.47
C ALA A 436 -1.20 -48.27 -14.43
N GLU A 437 -0.89 -47.60 -13.31
CA GLU A 437 0.41 -46.95 -13.13
C GLU A 437 1.52 -47.98 -12.84
N ALA A 438 1.25 -48.99 -12.02
CA ALA A 438 2.18 -50.08 -11.70
C ALA A 438 2.55 -50.94 -12.91
N GLU A 439 1.59 -51.30 -13.75
CA GLU A 439 1.83 -52.08 -14.98
C GLU A 439 2.72 -51.34 -16.01
N ARG A 440 2.92 -50.02 -15.86
CA ARG A 440 3.80 -49.23 -16.73
C ARG A 440 5.25 -49.22 -16.25
N VAL A 441 5.53 -49.75 -15.07
CA VAL A 441 6.90 -49.85 -14.55
C VAL A 441 7.63 -50.97 -15.29
N ASP A 442 8.78 -50.65 -15.86
CA ASP A 442 9.69 -51.63 -16.49
C ASP A 442 10.97 -51.70 -15.66
N LEU A 443 11.03 -52.66 -14.73
CA LEU A 443 12.25 -52.91 -13.94
C LEU A 443 13.19 -53.79 -14.77
N GLU A 444 14.38 -53.29 -15.11
CA GLU A 444 15.42 -54.14 -15.69
C GLU A 444 15.74 -55.29 -14.71
N PRO A 445 15.84 -56.56 -15.17
CA PRO A 445 16.08 -57.67 -14.27
C PRO A 445 17.43 -57.49 -13.56
N ALA A 446 17.40 -57.51 -12.22
CA ALA A 446 18.58 -57.36 -11.37
C ALA A 446 19.76 -58.23 -11.85
N ALA A 447 20.91 -57.59 -12.08
CA ALA A 447 22.12 -58.17 -12.68
C ALA A 447 22.87 -59.17 -11.79
#